data_AF-A0A2E8HQR6-F1
#
_entry.id   AF-A0A2E8HQR6-F1
#
_cell.length_a   1.000
_cell.length_b   1.000
_cell.length_c   1.000
_cell.angle_alpha   90.00
_cell.angle_beta   90.00
_cell.angle_gamma   90.00
#
_symmetry.space_group_name_H-M   'P 1'
#
loop_
_entity.id
_entity.type
_entity.pdbx_description
1 polymer ?
#
loop_
_entity_poly.entity_id
_entity_poly.type
_entity_poly.pdbx_seq_one_letter_code
_entity_poly.pdbx_strand_id
1 'polypeptide(L)'
;MRKVVAFSLFSAPMQIAVLWLVVTVTGIMVAYVSHLCREKYAELASMENESNQLQIDFGRYLLEQSAWGSLQRIEMSAADEFGMHNPLPSEIIIIRNP
;
A
#
# COMPACT_ATOMS: atom_id res chain seq x y z
N MET A 1 15.59 -8.91 -43.70
CA MET A 1 16.11 -8.48 -42.39
C MET A 1 16.94 -9.57 -41.68
N ARG A 2 17.82 -10.32 -42.39
CA ARG A 2 18.51 -11.50 -41.81
C ARG A 2 19.92 -11.76 -42.41
N LYS A 3 20.55 -10.73 -42.97
CA LYS A 3 21.91 -10.79 -43.57
C LYS A 3 22.98 -10.05 -42.74
N VAL A 4 22.62 -9.43 -41.63
CA VAL A 4 23.29 -8.18 -41.19
C VAL A 4 24.39 -8.37 -40.13
N VAL A 5 24.50 -9.49 -39.43
CA VAL A 5 25.53 -9.59 -38.35
C VAL A 5 26.77 -10.42 -38.73
N ALA A 6 26.69 -11.44 -39.60
CA ALA A 6 27.82 -12.39 -39.69
C ALA A 6 27.95 -13.21 -40.98
N PHE A 7 27.70 -12.69 -42.18
CA PHE A 7 28.03 -13.47 -43.39
C PHE A 7 29.55 -13.58 -43.66
N SER A 8 30.41 -12.72 -43.09
CA SER A 8 31.67 -12.42 -43.80
C SER A 8 32.96 -12.12 -43.02
N LEU A 9 33.04 -12.17 -41.68
CA LEU A 9 34.09 -11.36 -41.03
C LEU A 9 35.41 -11.95 -40.48
N PHE A 10 35.59 -13.19 -40.00
CA PHE A 10 36.95 -13.74 -39.75
C PHE A 10 36.94 -15.13 -39.09
N SER A 11 38.10 -15.78 -39.05
CA SER A 11 38.40 -17.12 -38.53
C SER A 11 37.69 -17.55 -37.22
N ALA A 12 37.43 -18.85 -37.07
CA ALA A 12 36.80 -19.49 -35.90
C ALA A 12 37.27 -18.97 -34.52
N PRO A 13 38.57 -18.71 -34.24
CA PRO A 13 38.98 -18.17 -32.95
C PRO A 13 38.41 -16.78 -32.64
N MET A 14 38.18 -15.93 -33.64
CA MET A 14 37.64 -14.58 -33.43
C MET A 14 36.18 -14.62 -32.98
N GLN A 15 35.40 -15.58 -33.47
CA GLN A 15 34.00 -15.78 -33.06
C GLN A 15 33.90 -16.23 -31.60
N ILE A 16 34.78 -17.14 -31.19
CA ILE A 16 34.84 -17.65 -29.80
C ILE A 16 35.20 -16.51 -28.84
N ALA A 17 36.18 -15.67 -29.19
CA ALA A 17 36.57 -14.52 -28.37
C ALA A 17 35.42 -13.53 -28.16
N VAL A 18 34.64 -13.23 -29.22
CA VAL A 18 33.48 -12.34 -29.12
C VAL A 18 32.40 -12.95 -28.24
N LEU A 19 32.06 -14.24 -28.41
CA LEU A 19 31.07 -14.90 -27.57
C LEU A 19 31.47 -14.93 -26.10
N TRP A 20 32.75 -15.20 -25.82
CA TRP A 20 33.29 -15.17 -24.46
C TRP A 20 33.15 -13.78 -23.83
N LEU A 21 33.47 -12.72 -24.58
CA LEU A 21 33.33 -11.35 -24.11
C LEU A 21 31.86 -10.98 -23.87
N VAL A 22 30.95 -11.38 -24.76
CA VAL A 22 29.51 -11.13 -24.59
C VAL A 22 28.98 -11.82 -23.34
N VAL A 23 29.35 -13.09 -23.10
CA VAL A 23 28.88 -13.84 -21.93
C VAL A 23 29.42 -13.25 -20.62
N THR A 24 30.70 -12.88 -20.59
CA THR A 24 31.31 -12.27 -19.39
C THR A 24 30.67 -10.92 -19.06
N VAL A 25 30.48 -10.06 -20.06
CA VAL A 25 29.78 -8.77 -19.88
C VAL A 25 28.35 -8.99 -19.42
N THR A 26 27.63 -9.95 -20.00
CA THR A 26 26.26 -10.27 -19.58
C THR A 26 26.21 -10.72 -18.12
N GLY A 27 27.14 -11.58 -17.69
CA GLY A 27 27.22 -12.03 -16.30
C GLY A 27 27.44 -10.88 -15.32
N ILE A 28 28.37 -9.97 -15.63
CA ILE A 28 28.65 -8.79 -14.80
C ILE A 28 27.42 -7.87 -14.75
N MET A 29 26.77 -7.66 -15.90
CA MET A 29 25.60 -6.77 -15.99
C MET A 29 24.41 -7.30 -15.17
N VAL A 30 24.16 -8.61 -15.20
CA VAL A 30 23.10 -9.23 -14.39
C VAL A 30 23.36 -9.06 -12.89
N ALA A 31 24.61 -9.26 -12.44
CA ALA A 31 24.98 -9.04 -11.05
C ALA A 31 24.78 -7.56 -10.65
N TYR A 32 25.20 -6.63 -11.50
CA TYR A 32 25.03 -5.20 -11.27
C TYR A 32 23.55 -4.80 -11.16
N VAL A 33 22.72 -5.26 -12.09
CA VAL A 33 21.27 -5.00 -12.06
C VAL A 33 20.63 -5.60 -10.81
N SER A 34 21.06 -6.79 -10.37
CA SER A 34 20.55 -7.38 -9.12
C SER A 34 20.85 -6.52 -7.90
N HIS A 35 22.06 -5.96 -7.81
CA HIS A 35 22.42 -5.02 -6.74
C HIS A 35 21.58 -3.75 -6.79
N LEU A 36 21.45 -3.12 -7.96
CA LEU A 36 20.65 -1.90 -8.14
C LEU A 36 19.17 -2.14 -7.79
N CYS A 37 18.65 -3.30 -8.18
CA CYS A 37 17.31 -3.74 -7.89
C CYS A 37 17.07 -3.81 -6.38
N ARG A 38 17.99 -4.42 -5.61
CA ARG A 38 17.90 -4.48 -4.15
C ARG A 38 17.87 -3.10 -3.50
N GLU A 39 18.70 -2.18 -3.98
CA GLU A 39 18.74 -0.80 -3.47
C GLU A 39 17.40 -0.07 -3.72
N LYS A 40 16.87 -0.16 -4.96
CA LYS A 40 15.59 0.46 -5.31
C LYS A 40 14.40 -0.16 -4.58
N TYR A 41 14.42 -1.47 -4.35
CA TYR A 41 13.42 -2.11 -3.51
C TYR A 41 13.51 -1.68 -2.05
N ALA A 42 14.70 -1.47 -1.51
CA ALA A 42 14.86 -0.98 -0.14
C ALA A 42 14.30 0.44 0.01
N GLU A 43 14.56 1.31 -0.97
CA GLU A 43 14.00 2.66 -1.03
C GLU A 43 12.47 2.65 -1.13
N LEU A 44 11.90 1.78 -1.98
CA LEU A 44 10.45 1.65 -2.08
C LEU A 44 9.83 1.14 -0.77
N ALA A 45 10.43 0.12 -0.16
CA ALA A 45 9.95 -0.48 1.08
C ALA A 45 9.97 0.51 2.25
N SER A 46 10.94 1.43 2.30
CA SER A 46 10.98 2.45 3.36
C SER A 46 9.82 3.44 3.23
N MET A 47 9.53 3.92 2.02
CA MET A 47 8.40 4.81 1.76
C MET A 47 7.06 4.13 2.04
N GLU A 48 6.92 2.86 1.64
CA GLU A 48 5.71 2.08 1.90
C GLU A 48 5.49 1.86 3.40
N ASN A 49 6.57 1.59 4.15
CA ASN A 49 6.50 1.45 5.59
C ASN A 49 6.05 2.76 6.27
N GLU A 50 6.57 3.92 5.85
CA GLU A 50 6.13 5.22 6.37
C GLU A 50 4.64 5.46 6.11
N SER A 51 4.18 5.20 4.88
CA SER A 51 2.76 5.30 4.53
C SER A 51 1.89 4.37 5.39
N ASN A 52 2.34 3.14 5.64
CA ASN A 52 1.61 2.18 6.46
C ASN A 52 1.52 2.64 7.92
N GLN A 53 2.59 3.20 8.49
CA GLN A 53 2.57 3.77 9.84
C GLN A 53 1.54 4.89 9.96
N LEU A 54 1.52 5.83 8.99
CA LEU A 54 0.53 6.90 8.96
C LEU A 54 -0.90 6.37 8.88
N GLN A 55 -1.14 5.30 8.11
CA GLN A 55 -2.45 4.68 8.00
C GLN A 55 -2.91 4.03 9.31
N ILE A 56 -1.99 3.41 10.04
CA ILE A 56 -2.23 2.85 11.37
C ILE A 56 -2.62 3.97 12.34
N ASP A 57 -1.83 5.05 12.39
CA ASP A 57 -2.11 6.19 13.27
C ASP A 57 -3.45 6.85 12.94
N PHE A 58 -3.76 7.03 11.66
CA PHE A 58 -5.07 7.55 11.23
C PHE A 58 -6.22 6.64 11.67
N GLY A 59 -6.06 5.31 11.53
CA GLY A 59 -7.02 4.34 12.03
C GLY A 59 -7.22 4.45 13.54
N ARG A 60 -6.14 4.64 14.30
CA ARG A 60 -6.20 4.87 15.75
C ARG A 60 -6.99 6.14 16.07
N TYR A 61 -6.69 7.26 15.41
CA TYR A 61 -7.42 8.52 15.62
C TYR A 61 -8.90 8.42 15.25
N LEU A 62 -9.23 7.68 14.19
CA LEU A 62 -10.63 7.46 13.80
C LEU A 62 -11.40 6.67 14.88
N LEU A 63 -10.76 5.68 15.50
CA LEU A 63 -11.34 4.93 16.62
C LEU A 63 -11.49 5.81 17.86
N GLU A 64 -10.49 6.64 18.18
CA GLU A 64 -10.56 7.62 19.27
C GLU A 64 -11.72 8.62 19.04
N GLN A 65 -11.86 9.14 17.83
CA GLN A 65 -12.94 10.05 17.47
C GLN A 65 -14.31 9.37 17.52
N SER A 66 -14.40 8.13 17.05
CA SER A 66 -15.66 7.37 17.08
C SER A 66 -16.09 7.05 18.51
N ALA A 67 -15.14 6.79 19.41
CA ALA A 67 -15.41 6.63 20.84
C ALA A 67 -15.92 7.93 21.47
N TRP A 68 -15.33 9.08 21.13
CA TRP A 68 -15.75 10.38 21.65
C TRP A 68 -17.04 10.91 21.03
N GLY A 69 -17.31 10.60 19.77
CA GLY A 69 -18.56 10.93 19.06
C GLY A 69 -19.68 9.92 19.27
N SER A 70 -19.49 8.92 20.12
CA SER A 70 -20.51 7.92 20.40
C SER A 70 -21.76 8.59 20.98
N LEU A 71 -22.92 8.15 20.48
CA LEU A 71 -24.26 8.60 20.85
C LEU A 71 -24.44 8.71 22.38
N GLN A 72 -23.72 7.89 23.16
CA GLN A 72 -23.63 7.97 24.62
C GLN A 72 -23.36 9.36 25.18
N ARG A 73 -22.46 10.17 24.60
CA ARG A 73 -22.16 11.50 25.16
C ARG A 73 -23.30 12.48 24.92
N ILE A 74 -23.96 12.36 23.77
CA ILE A 74 -25.15 13.15 23.43
C ILE A 74 -26.34 12.70 24.28
N GLU A 75 -26.54 11.39 24.48
CA GLU A 75 -27.56 10.83 25.36
C GLU A 75 -27.35 11.24 26.82
N MET A 76 -26.11 11.20 27.34
CA MET A 76 -25.81 11.68 28.69
C MET A 76 -26.09 13.17 28.81
N SER A 77 -25.66 14.00 27.85
CA SER A 77 -25.95 15.44 27.90
C SER A 77 -27.45 15.72 27.78
N ALA A 78 -28.19 14.95 26.96
CA ALA A 78 -29.64 15.09 26.84
C ALA A 78 -30.39 14.63 28.09
N ALA A 79 -29.91 13.58 28.75
CA ALA A 79 -30.47 13.11 30.03
C ALA A 79 -30.17 14.09 31.17
N ASP A 80 -28.96 14.65 31.22
CA ASP A 80 -28.52 15.53 32.32
C ASP A 80 -29.04 16.98 32.16
N GLU A 81 -28.96 17.54 30.95
CA GLU A 81 -29.33 18.94 30.68
C GLU A 81 -30.83 19.10 30.37
N PHE A 82 -31.44 18.13 29.68
CA PHE A 82 -32.85 18.19 29.29
C PHE A 82 -33.75 17.19 30.04
N GLY A 83 -33.20 16.38 30.95
CA GLY A 83 -33.98 15.38 31.70
C GLY A 83 -34.56 14.27 30.82
N MET A 84 -34.07 14.10 29.59
CA MET A 84 -34.62 13.14 28.64
C MET A 84 -34.35 11.71 29.10
N HIS A 85 -35.41 10.90 29.16
CA HIS A 85 -35.32 9.47 29.38
C HIS A 85 -36.03 8.72 28.27
N ASN A 86 -35.74 7.43 28.14
CA ASN A 86 -36.47 6.57 27.21
C ASN A 86 -37.92 6.43 27.71
N PRO A 87 -38.95 6.68 26.88
CA PRO A 87 -40.34 6.63 27.32
C PRO A 87 -40.72 5.24 27.84
N LEU A 88 -41.44 5.23 28.96
CA LEU A 88 -42.01 4.04 29.55
C LEU A 88 -43.18 3.55 28.67
N PRO A 89 -43.54 2.25 28.72
CA PRO A 89 -44.68 1.72 27.96
C PRO A 89 -46.00 2.47 28.20
N SER A 90 -46.14 3.11 29.36
CA SER A 90 -47.30 3.94 29.74
C SER A 90 -47.35 5.32 29.07
N GLU A 91 -46.26 5.79 28.46
CA GLU A 91 -46.14 7.12 27.86
C GLU A 91 -46.25 7.07 26.33
N ILE A 92 -46.35 5.87 25.75
CA ILE A 92 -46.41 5.65 24.30
C ILE A 92 -47.87 5.72 23.84
N ILE A 93 -48.20 6.75 23.06
CA ILE A 93 -49.53 6.93 22.46
C ILE A 93 -49.47 6.53 20.98
N ILE A 94 -50.17 5.45 20.60
CA ILE A 94 -50.23 4.98 19.21
C ILE A 94 -51.42 5.64 18.53
N ILE A 95 -51.14 6.57 17.61
CA ILE A 95 -52.16 7.19 16.77
C ILE A 95 -52.32 6.35 15.50
N ARG A 96 -53.49 5.72 15.32
CA ARG A 96 -53.83 5.03 14.08
C ARG A 96 -54.60 6.01 13.19
N ASN A 97 -53.99 6.40 12.07
CA ASN A 97 -54.69 7.18 11.05
C ASN A 97 -55.73 6.27 10.36
N PRO A 98 -56.97 6.76 10.12
CA PRO A 98 -58.00 6.00 9.41
C PRO A 98 -57.64 5.72 7.95
#